data_AF-A0A7U9S986-F1
#
_entry.id   AF-A0A7U9S986-F1
#
_cell.length_a   1.000
_cell.length_b   1.000
_cell.length_c   1.000
_cell.angle_alpha   90.00
_cell.angle_beta   90.00
_cell.angle_gamma   90.00
#
_symmetry.space_group_name_H-M   'P 1'
#
loop_
_entity.id
_entity.type
_entity.pdbx_description
1 polymer ?
#
loop_
_entity_poly.entity_id
_entity_poly.type
_entity_poly.pdbx_seq_one_letter_code
_entity_poly.pdbx_strand_id
1 'polypeptide(L)'
;MRIGQTNMNISKFFPQRTAFSQPKASTLSASSGYHRNTLEDFLSGHRKNSYGVEGMCATNNPNAKKIIKVSDEMKKRVFNSVKDSFYKYYGMSGDDEAEWETLARAKNDYYKTLKIDDRVSAAYTLGQLEKNISKKISNAIKEKVPGWTVGKPVSHDILDEIFSDESLFSSKVNSANTSRNQFDTFI
;
A
#
# COMPACT_ATOMS: atom_id res chain seq x y z
N MET A 1 -13.26 -14.29 80.98
CA MET A 1 -12.61 -14.45 79.66
C MET A 1 -13.68 -14.80 78.64
N ARG A 2 -13.65 -14.15 77.46
CA ARG A 2 -14.72 -14.08 76.46
C ARG A 2 -14.95 -15.41 75.72
N ILE A 3 -16.22 -15.76 75.51
CA ILE A 3 -16.69 -16.63 74.42
C ILE A 3 -16.95 -15.72 73.22
N GLY A 4 -16.36 -16.05 72.07
CA GLY A 4 -16.55 -15.33 70.81
C GLY A 4 -16.58 -16.33 69.65
N GLN A 5 -17.61 -16.20 68.82
CA GLN A 5 -18.04 -17.12 67.79
C GLN A 5 -17.06 -17.24 66.60
N THR A 6 -17.21 -18.40 65.96
CA THR A 6 -16.77 -18.83 64.63
C THR A 6 -16.76 -17.76 63.54
N ASN A 7 -15.69 -17.74 62.74
CA ASN A 7 -15.79 -17.51 61.30
C ASN A 7 -14.76 -18.39 60.58
N MET A 8 -15.28 -19.44 59.93
CA MET A 8 -14.55 -20.27 58.98
C MET A 8 -14.29 -19.44 57.72
N ASN A 9 -13.05 -19.40 57.25
CA ASN A 9 -12.78 -19.04 55.86
C ASN A 9 -12.01 -20.18 55.18
N ILE A 10 -12.76 -20.97 54.42
CA ILE A 10 -12.27 -22.03 53.55
C ILE A 10 -11.88 -21.36 52.23
N SER A 11 -10.58 -21.24 51.95
CA SER A 11 -10.02 -21.37 50.59
C SER A 11 -8.50 -21.34 50.67
N LYS A 12 -7.88 -22.52 50.58
CA LYS A 12 -7.30 -23.08 49.35
C LYS A 12 -5.93 -22.48 49.03
N PHE A 13 -4.92 -23.30 49.35
CA PHE A 13 -3.82 -23.68 48.43
C PHE A 13 -3.30 -22.58 47.50
N PHE A 14 -2.21 -21.92 47.86
CA PHE A 14 -1.11 -21.60 46.92
C PHE A 14 0.17 -21.31 47.73
N PRO A 15 1.30 -22.00 47.48
CA PRO A 15 2.57 -21.65 48.12
C PRO A 15 3.17 -20.39 47.49
N GLN A 16 3.68 -19.50 48.33
CA GLN A 16 4.58 -18.41 47.96
C GLN A 16 5.82 -18.97 47.24
N ARG A 17 6.10 -18.50 46.03
CA ARG A 17 7.43 -18.60 45.39
C ARG A 17 7.82 -17.26 44.76
N THR A 18 8.74 -16.62 45.46
CA THR A 18 9.96 -15.96 44.98
C THR A 18 10.09 -15.60 43.49
N ALA A 19 10.45 -14.33 43.28
CA ALA A 19 11.17 -13.73 42.16
C ALA A 19 10.50 -13.72 40.77
N PHE A 20 9.79 -12.63 40.46
CA PHE A 20 9.61 -12.20 39.07
C PHE A 20 10.99 -11.82 38.52
N SER A 21 11.56 -12.67 37.67
CA SER A 21 12.62 -12.24 36.77
C SER A 21 12.03 -11.16 35.85
N GLN A 22 12.67 -9.99 35.79
CA GLN A 22 12.37 -8.99 34.77
C GLN A 22 12.50 -9.68 33.40
N PRO A 23 11.55 -9.48 32.47
CA PRO A 23 11.73 -10.01 31.13
C PRO A 23 13.01 -9.38 30.57
N LYS A 24 14.00 -10.22 30.28
CA LYS A 24 15.19 -9.83 29.50
C LYS A 24 14.67 -9.07 28.29
N ALA A 25 15.19 -7.85 28.09
CA ALA A 25 15.00 -7.09 26.87
C ALA A 25 15.16 -8.07 25.71
N SER A 26 14.11 -8.20 24.90
CA SER A 26 14.11 -9.09 23.76
C SER A 26 15.31 -8.72 22.89
N THR A 27 16.29 -9.62 22.83
CA THR A 27 17.32 -9.59 21.80
C THR A 27 16.60 -9.43 20.47
N LEU A 28 16.83 -8.30 19.81
CA LEU A 28 16.26 -7.96 18.52
C LEU A 28 16.60 -9.10 17.57
N SER A 29 15.61 -9.95 17.30
CA SER A 29 15.68 -10.93 16.22
C SER A 29 15.93 -10.15 14.94
N ALA A 30 17.17 -10.23 14.45
CA ALA A 30 17.57 -9.83 13.12
C ALA A 30 16.77 -10.69 12.15
N SER A 31 15.65 -10.16 11.66
CA SER A 31 14.76 -10.91 10.79
C SER A 31 14.06 -9.96 9.81
N SER A 32 14.43 -10.16 8.54
CA SER A 32 13.97 -9.51 7.31
C SER A 32 14.34 -8.04 7.15
N GLY A 33 14.86 -7.65 5.99
CA GLY A 33 15.38 -6.31 5.65
C GLY A 33 14.33 -5.18 5.60
N TYR A 34 13.23 -5.31 6.34
CA TYR A 34 12.17 -4.32 6.48
C TYR A 34 12.38 -3.48 7.75
N HIS A 35 12.10 -2.19 7.62
CA HIS A 35 12.20 -1.24 8.71
C HIS A 35 11.19 -1.53 9.83
N ARG A 36 11.63 -1.41 11.09
CA ARG A 36 10.79 -1.52 12.29
C ARG A 36 10.78 -0.20 13.04
N ASN A 37 9.59 0.23 13.45
CA ASN A 37 9.41 1.42 14.26
C ASN A 37 9.97 1.20 15.68
N THR A 38 10.70 2.20 16.18
CA THR A 38 11.20 2.28 17.56
C THR A 38 10.10 2.79 18.51
N LEU A 39 10.34 2.71 19.82
CA LEU A 39 9.42 3.25 20.81
C LEU A 39 9.24 4.77 20.60
N GLU A 40 10.33 5.45 20.27
CA GLU A 40 10.36 6.88 19.97
C GLU A 40 9.50 7.24 18.75
N ASP A 41 9.53 6.41 17.69
CA ASP A 41 8.66 6.60 16.50
C ASP A 41 7.17 6.48 16.87
N PHE A 42 6.82 5.57 17.79
CA PHE A 42 5.45 5.42 18.28
C PHE A 42 5.00 6.61 19.13
N LEU A 43 5.87 7.06 20.05
CA LEU A 43 5.57 8.15 20.98
C LEU A 43 5.52 9.51 20.27
N SER A 44 6.40 9.74 19.31
CA SER A 44 6.45 10.99 18.53
C SER A 44 5.36 11.05 17.45
N GLY A 45 4.76 9.91 17.09
CA GLY A 45 3.78 9.81 16.00
C GLY A 45 4.43 9.76 14.61
N HIS A 46 5.76 9.84 14.50
CA HIS A 46 6.53 9.76 13.26
C HIS A 46 6.75 8.32 12.80
N ARG A 47 5.63 7.60 12.60
CA ARG A 47 5.69 6.20 12.16
C ARG A 47 6.20 6.09 10.72
N LYS A 48 7.12 5.15 10.52
CA LYS A 48 7.72 4.77 9.25
C LYS A 48 7.06 3.50 8.71
N ASN A 49 6.96 3.39 7.39
CA ASN A 49 6.55 2.15 6.75
C ASN A 49 7.69 1.11 6.74
N SER A 50 7.44 -0.08 6.18
CA SER A 50 8.43 -1.16 6.06
C SER A 50 9.68 -0.79 5.25
N TYR A 51 9.67 0.33 4.52
CA TYR A 51 10.80 0.86 3.75
C TYR A 51 11.48 2.06 4.45
N GLY A 52 11.11 2.36 5.70
CA GLY A 52 11.69 3.45 6.49
C GLY A 52 11.18 4.84 6.11
N VAL A 53 10.05 4.94 5.39
CA VAL A 53 9.48 6.22 4.93
C VAL A 53 8.42 6.72 5.92
N GLU A 54 8.65 7.90 6.48
CA GLU A 54 7.67 8.64 7.31
C GLU A 54 6.57 9.28 6.45
N GLY A 55 5.41 9.59 7.06
CA GLY A 55 4.32 10.30 6.37
C GLY A 55 3.44 9.43 5.47
N MET A 56 3.54 8.09 5.62
CA MET A 56 2.80 7.11 4.82
C MET A 56 1.51 6.61 5.49
N CYS A 57 1.19 7.11 6.68
CA CYS A 57 -0.01 6.69 7.42
C CYS A 57 -1.26 7.31 6.78
N ALA A 58 -2.14 6.47 6.23
CA ALA A 58 -3.43 6.90 5.69
C ALA A 58 -4.56 6.92 6.74
N THR A 59 -4.42 6.17 7.83
CA THR A 59 -5.44 6.06 8.89
C THR A 59 -5.65 7.41 9.55
N ASN A 60 -6.90 7.86 9.64
CA ASN A 60 -7.31 9.14 10.21
C ASN A 60 -6.66 10.38 9.57
N ASN A 61 -6.11 10.25 8.34
CA ASN A 61 -5.55 11.37 7.61
C ASN A 61 -6.52 11.83 6.50
N PRO A 62 -7.18 13.01 6.64
CA PRO A 62 -8.13 13.49 5.64
C PRO A 62 -7.46 13.83 4.30
N ASN A 63 -6.16 14.11 4.29
CA ASN A 63 -5.40 14.42 3.08
C ASN A 63 -4.87 13.16 2.36
N ALA A 64 -5.00 11.98 2.95
CA ALA A 64 -4.48 10.74 2.34
C ALA A 64 -5.05 10.44 0.96
N LYS A 65 -6.30 10.84 0.69
CA LYS A 65 -6.98 10.64 -0.61
C LYS A 65 -6.93 11.87 -1.52
N LYS A 66 -6.04 12.82 -1.26
CA LYS A 66 -5.86 14.01 -2.11
C LYS A 66 -5.09 13.64 -3.37
N ILE A 67 -5.57 14.12 -4.51
CA ILE A 67 -4.85 14.04 -5.79
C ILE A 67 -3.86 15.20 -5.87
N ILE A 68 -2.58 14.89 -6.07
CA ILE A 68 -1.50 15.87 -6.18
C ILE A 68 -0.73 15.70 -7.48
N LYS A 69 0.05 16.72 -7.88
CA LYS A 69 0.95 16.58 -9.02
C LYS A 69 2.10 15.64 -8.64
N VAL A 70 2.29 14.59 -9.45
CA VAL A 70 3.43 13.67 -9.34
C VAL A 70 4.39 13.87 -10.51
N SER A 71 5.67 13.51 -10.33
CA SER A 71 6.68 13.65 -11.39
C SER A 71 6.34 12.80 -12.61
N ASP A 72 6.64 13.31 -13.80
CA ASP A 72 6.33 12.60 -15.05
C ASP A 72 7.20 11.34 -15.21
N GLU A 73 8.40 11.32 -14.63
CA GLU A 73 9.25 10.13 -14.52
C GLU A 73 8.53 9.00 -13.76
N MET A 74 7.92 9.29 -12.61
CA MET A 74 7.22 8.27 -11.84
C MET A 74 5.94 7.81 -12.54
N LYS A 75 5.25 8.70 -13.26
CA LYS A 75 4.12 8.30 -14.13
C LYS A 75 4.56 7.34 -15.21
N LYS A 76 5.69 7.61 -15.87
CA LYS A 76 6.28 6.72 -16.89
C LYS A 76 6.65 5.37 -16.30
N ARG A 77 7.21 5.35 -15.09
CA ARG A 77 7.55 4.09 -14.40
C ARG A 77 6.31 3.26 -14.07
N VAL A 78 5.25 3.88 -13.56
CA VAL A 78 3.96 3.19 -13.31
C VAL A 78 3.34 2.70 -14.61
N PHE A 79 3.32 3.52 -15.66
CA PHE A 79 2.81 3.12 -16.97
C PHE A 79 3.55 1.91 -17.54
N ASN A 80 4.89 1.92 -17.50
CA ASN A 80 5.70 0.80 -17.96
C ASN A 80 5.44 -0.47 -17.15
N SER A 81 5.24 -0.36 -15.83
CA SER A 81 4.88 -1.51 -15.00
C SER A 81 3.53 -2.10 -15.39
N VAL A 82 2.52 -1.25 -15.64
CA VAL A 82 1.22 -1.72 -16.12
C VAL A 82 1.38 -2.39 -17.49
N LYS A 83 2.13 -1.77 -18.40
CA LYS A 83 2.43 -2.35 -19.72
C LYS A 83 3.01 -3.75 -19.57
N ASP A 84 4.07 -3.92 -18.78
CA ASP A 84 4.69 -5.22 -18.51
C ASP A 84 3.68 -6.23 -17.94
N SER A 85 2.80 -5.81 -17.03
CA SER A 85 1.77 -6.71 -16.48
C SER A 85 0.76 -7.17 -17.53
N PHE A 86 0.41 -6.34 -18.53
CA PHE A 86 -0.46 -6.77 -19.63
C PHE A 86 0.23 -7.76 -20.57
N TYR A 87 1.52 -7.56 -20.88
CA TYR A 87 2.28 -8.49 -21.72
C TYR A 87 2.57 -9.82 -21.04
N LYS A 88 2.99 -9.80 -19.76
CA LYS A 88 3.42 -11.01 -19.04
C LYS A 88 2.27 -11.76 -18.38
N TYR A 89 1.32 -11.03 -17.80
CA TYR A 89 0.30 -11.58 -16.90
C TYR A 89 -1.13 -11.25 -17.34
N TYR A 90 -1.32 -10.80 -18.58
CA TYR A 90 -2.63 -10.52 -19.17
C TYR A 90 -3.49 -9.56 -18.33
N GLY A 91 -2.84 -8.57 -17.71
CA GLY A 91 -3.47 -7.55 -16.89
C GLY A 91 -3.67 -7.95 -15.42
N MET A 92 -3.18 -9.13 -15.01
CA MET A 92 -3.07 -9.50 -13.60
C MET A 92 -1.72 -9.09 -13.00
N SER A 93 -1.62 -9.07 -11.68
CA SER A 93 -0.32 -8.98 -11.00
C SER A 93 0.43 -10.30 -11.16
N GLY A 94 1.72 -10.22 -11.46
CA GLY A 94 2.62 -11.38 -11.45
C GLY A 94 2.95 -11.88 -10.06
N ASP A 95 3.59 -13.05 -10.00
CA ASP A 95 4.15 -13.66 -8.78
C ASP A 95 5.68 -13.44 -8.69
N ASP A 96 6.22 -12.50 -9.46
CA ASP A 96 7.65 -12.14 -9.40
C ASP A 96 7.91 -11.11 -8.31
N GLU A 97 8.35 -11.60 -7.16
CA GLU A 97 8.70 -10.79 -5.99
C GLU A 97 9.78 -9.74 -6.31
N ALA A 98 10.72 -10.02 -7.22
CA ALA A 98 11.81 -9.10 -7.54
C ALA A 98 11.30 -7.88 -8.32
N GLU A 99 10.34 -8.09 -9.24
CA GLU A 99 9.68 -6.99 -9.95
C GLU A 99 8.87 -6.12 -9.00
N TRP A 100 8.11 -6.76 -8.09
CA TRP A 100 7.31 -6.06 -7.09
C TRP A 100 8.19 -5.21 -6.17
N GLU A 101 9.25 -5.79 -5.62
CA GLU A 101 10.22 -5.12 -4.74
C GLU A 101 10.92 -3.97 -5.48
N THR A 102 11.27 -4.15 -6.76
CA THR A 102 11.91 -3.10 -7.56
C THR A 102 11.01 -1.88 -7.73
N LEU A 103 9.72 -2.09 -8.02
CA LEU A 103 8.76 -1.00 -8.14
C LEU A 103 8.45 -0.37 -6.78
N ALA A 104 8.29 -1.19 -5.74
CA ALA A 104 8.02 -0.73 -4.39
C ALA A 104 9.16 0.14 -3.86
N ARG A 105 10.43 -0.26 -4.04
CA ARG A 105 11.60 0.56 -3.70
C ARG A 105 11.60 1.89 -4.44
N ALA A 106 11.37 1.87 -5.76
CA ALA A 106 11.34 3.09 -6.56
C ALA A 106 10.23 4.07 -6.12
N LYS A 107 9.04 3.57 -5.79
CA LYS A 107 7.94 4.37 -5.23
C LYS A 107 8.36 4.98 -3.88
N ASN A 108 8.97 4.19 -2.99
CA ASN A 108 9.40 4.65 -1.68
C ASN A 108 10.55 5.67 -1.72
N ASP A 109 11.53 5.48 -2.60
CA ASP A 109 12.61 6.44 -2.78
C ASP A 109 12.10 7.76 -3.36
N TYR A 110 11.13 7.70 -4.28
CA TYR A 110 10.42 8.90 -4.73
C TYR A 110 9.64 9.59 -3.61
N TYR A 111 8.97 8.86 -2.72
CA TYR A 111 8.27 9.50 -1.59
C TYR A 111 9.24 10.23 -0.66
N LYS A 112 10.47 9.73 -0.47
CA LYS A 112 11.50 10.43 0.32
C LYS A 112 11.85 11.80 -0.26
N THR A 113 11.72 12.01 -1.57
CA THR A 113 11.97 13.32 -2.22
C THR A 113 10.83 14.32 -2.02
N LEU A 114 9.67 13.89 -1.52
CA LEU A 114 8.50 14.73 -1.29
C LEU A 114 8.41 15.18 0.18
N LYS A 115 7.64 16.26 0.40
CA LYS A 115 7.26 16.72 1.74
C LYS A 115 6.48 15.61 2.45
N ILE A 116 6.74 15.42 3.75
CA ILE A 116 6.18 14.33 4.57
C ILE A 116 4.65 14.25 4.43
N ASP A 117 3.96 15.39 4.51
CA ASP A 117 2.49 15.44 4.44
C ASP A 117 1.92 15.07 3.06
N ASP A 118 2.70 15.24 1.99
CA ASP A 118 2.27 14.96 0.62
C ASP A 118 2.53 13.50 0.20
N ARG A 119 3.34 12.74 0.95
CA ARG A 119 3.77 11.39 0.58
C ARG A 119 2.62 10.41 0.44
N VAL A 120 1.71 10.39 1.41
CA VAL A 120 0.53 9.53 1.36
C VAL A 120 -0.40 9.90 0.20
N SER A 121 -0.56 11.20 -0.08
CA SER A 121 -1.34 11.71 -1.22
C SER A 121 -0.69 11.36 -2.55
N ALA A 122 0.64 11.39 -2.63
CA ALA A 122 1.41 10.95 -3.79
C ALA A 122 1.17 9.46 -4.07
N ALA A 123 1.25 8.63 -3.03
CA ALA A 123 0.99 7.20 -3.13
C ALA A 123 -0.45 6.92 -3.59
N TYR A 124 -1.42 7.64 -3.04
CA TYR A 124 -2.81 7.55 -3.49
C TYR A 124 -2.95 7.93 -4.96
N THR A 125 -2.32 9.03 -5.39
CA THR A 125 -2.33 9.51 -6.77
C THR A 125 -1.76 8.47 -7.73
N LEU A 126 -0.60 7.88 -7.41
CA LEU A 126 0.02 6.82 -8.22
C LEU A 126 -0.87 5.58 -8.30
N GLY A 127 -1.54 5.21 -7.20
CA GLY A 127 -2.49 4.11 -7.21
C GLY A 127 -3.73 4.38 -8.09
N GLN A 128 -4.23 5.63 -8.11
CA GLN A 128 -5.33 6.00 -9.01
C GLN A 128 -4.87 6.00 -10.48
N LEU A 129 -3.65 6.47 -10.74
CA LEU A 129 -3.04 6.44 -12.07
C LEU A 129 -2.97 5.02 -12.62
N GLU A 130 -2.41 4.09 -11.84
CA GLU A 130 -2.29 2.67 -12.19
C GLU A 130 -3.66 2.06 -12.54
N LYS A 131 -4.66 2.25 -11.67
CA LYS A 131 -6.04 1.76 -11.89
C LYS A 131 -6.68 2.33 -13.14
N ASN A 132 -6.51 3.64 -13.38
CA ASN A 132 -7.10 4.31 -14.54
C ASN A 132 -6.49 3.81 -15.85
N ILE A 133 -5.17 3.65 -15.90
CA ILE A 133 -4.46 3.11 -17.06
C ILE A 133 -4.94 1.67 -17.32
N SER A 134 -4.94 0.81 -16.30
CA SER A 134 -5.40 -0.59 -16.44
C SER A 134 -6.86 -0.70 -16.90
N LYS A 135 -7.74 0.18 -16.40
CA LYS A 135 -9.16 0.21 -16.82
C LYS A 135 -9.30 0.62 -18.28
N LYS A 136 -8.58 1.65 -18.73
CA LYS A 136 -8.58 2.09 -20.14
C LYS A 136 -8.10 0.98 -21.07
N ILE A 137 -6.98 0.34 -20.74
CA ILE A 137 -6.43 -0.76 -21.54
C ILE A 137 -7.42 -1.93 -21.59
N SER A 138 -7.97 -2.32 -20.44
CA SER A 138 -8.95 -3.41 -20.37
C SER A 138 -10.19 -3.12 -21.21
N ASN A 139 -10.66 -1.87 -21.25
CA ASN A 139 -11.78 -1.47 -22.09
C ASN A 139 -11.41 -1.51 -23.59
N ALA A 140 -10.25 -1.00 -23.97
CA ALA A 140 -9.76 -1.07 -25.35
C ALA A 140 -9.59 -2.52 -25.84
N ILE A 141 -9.12 -3.43 -24.97
CA ILE A 141 -9.04 -4.86 -25.29
C ILE A 141 -10.44 -5.43 -25.51
N LYS A 142 -11.42 -5.09 -24.68
CA LYS A 142 -12.81 -5.55 -24.82
C LYS A 142 -13.48 -5.04 -26.10
N GLU A 143 -13.15 -3.84 -26.55
CA GLU A 143 -13.64 -3.29 -27.82
C GLU A 143 -13.12 -4.07 -29.02
N LYS A 144 -11.85 -4.51 -28.97
CA LYS A 144 -11.22 -5.32 -30.03
C LYS A 144 -11.56 -6.81 -29.94
N VAL A 145 -11.72 -7.32 -28.72
CA VAL A 145 -11.99 -8.73 -28.41
C VAL A 145 -13.22 -8.82 -27.50
N PRO A 146 -14.43 -8.83 -28.09
CA PRO A 146 -15.67 -8.98 -27.33
C PRO A 146 -15.66 -10.27 -26.50
N GLY A 147 -15.95 -10.16 -25.21
CA GLY A 147 -15.95 -11.29 -24.28
C GLY A 147 -14.62 -11.56 -23.57
N TRP A 148 -13.57 -10.77 -23.85
CA TRP A 148 -12.33 -10.85 -23.08
C TRP A 148 -12.52 -10.43 -21.61
N THR A 149 -11.85 -11.15 -20.71
CA THR A 149 -11.78 -10.86 -19.27
C THR A 149 -10.34 -10.84 -18.78
N VAL A 150 -10.09 -10.08 -17.71
CA VAL A 150 -8.74 -9.93 -17.12
C VAL A 150 -8.15 -11.31 -16.79
N GLY A 151 -6.88 -11.52 -17.14
CA GLY A 151 -6.20 -12.79 -16.96
C GLY A 151 -6.36 -13.79 -18.11
N LYS A 152 -7.19 -13.49 -19.13
CA LYS A 152 -7.24 -14.28 -20.36
C LYS A 152 -6.15 -13.84 -21.34
N PRO A 153 -5.53 -14.77 -22.09
CA PRO A 153 -4.53 -14.42 -23.10
C PRO A 153 -5.05 -13.39 -24.11
N VAL A 154 -4.17 -12.46 -24.50
CA VAL A 154 -4.41 -11.43 -25.53
C VAL A 154 -3.26 -11.50 -26.52
N SER A 155 -3.53 -11.34 -27.81
CA SER A 155 -2.47 -11.26 -28.82
C SER A 155 -1.60 -10.02 -28.59
N HIS A 156 -0.29 -10.16 -28.71
CA HIS A 156 0.64 -9.04 -28.59
C HIS A 156 0.37 -7.95 -29.63
N ASP A 157 -0.07 -8.31 -30.84
CA ASP A 157 -0.41 -7.32 -31.89
C ASP A 157 -1.51 -6.35 -31.44
N ILE A 158 -2.51 -6.86 -30.70
CA ILE A 158 -3.61 -6.04 -30.16
C ILE A 158 -3.08 -5.14 -29.05
N LEU A 159 -2.19 -5.67 -28.19
CA LEU A 159 -1.56 -4.88 -27.14
C LEU A 159 -0.68 -3.78 -27.75
N ASP A 160 0.10 -4.07 -28.77
CA ASP A 160 0.96 -3.10 -29.46
C ASP A 160 0.12 -1.98 -30.10
N GLU A 161 -1.00 -2.31 -30.74
CA GLU A 161 -1.95 -1.32 -31.27
C GLU A 161 -2.47 -0.40 -30.14
N ILE A 162 -2.94 -1.00 -29.04
CA ILE A 162 -3.50 -0.24 -27.90
C ILE A 162 -2.43 0.64 -27.24
N PHE A 163 -1.25 0.10 -26.95
CA PHE A 163 -0.17 0.84 -26.30
C PHE A 163 0.51 1.88 -27.20
N SER A 164 0.29 1.83 -28.51
CA SER A 164 0.72 2.88 -29.45
C SER A 164 -0.13 4.14 -29.32
N ASP A 165 -1.30 4.08 -28.70
CA ASP A 165 -2.12 5.27 -28.41
C ASP A 165 -1.54 6.06 -27.21
N GLU A 166 -0.89 7.18 -27.51
CA GLU A 166 -0.34 8.11 -26.51
C GLU A 166 -1.42 8.70 -25.58
N SER A 167 -2.70 8.66 -25.96
CA SER A 167 -3.82 9.12 -25.12
C SER A 167 -3.98 8.31 -23.82
N LEU A 168 -3.45 7.08 -23.80
CA LEU A 168 -3.39 6.23 -22.61
C LEU A 168 -2.44 6.82 -21.56
N PHE A 169 -1.29 7.35 -22.01
CA PHE A 169 -0.30 7.98 -21.14
C PHE A 169 -0.79 9.33 -20.60
N SER A 170 -1.56 10.07 -21.39
CA SER A 170 -2.15 11.35 -21.00
C SER A 170 -3.31 11.26 -19.98
N SER A 171 -3.41 10.16 -19.23
CA SER A 171 -4.39 10.03 -18.15
C SER A 171 -4.33 11.27 -17.22
N LYS A 172 -5.39 12.09 -17.26
CA LYS A 172 -5.53 13.36 -16.54
C LYS A 172 -5.68 13.12 -15.03
N VAL A 173 -4.66 12.56 -14.39
CA VAL A 173 -4.62 12.43 -12.92
C VAL A 173 -4.14 13.74 -12.28
N ASN A 174 -3.72 14.73 -13.06
CA ASN A 174 -3.30 16.04 -12.56
C ASN A 174 -4.45 17.03 -12.25
N SER A 175 -5.72 16.64 -12.36
CA SER A 175 -6.82 17.60 -12.14
C SER A 175 -7.05 17.82 -10.65
N ALA A 176 -6.38 18.83 -10.10
CA ALA A 176 -6.68 19.38 -8.79
C ALA A 176 -8.16 19.82 -8.79
N ASN A 177 -8.99 19.14 -7.99
CA ASN A 177 -10.39 19.47 -7.73
C ASN A 177 -11.24 19.81 -8.96
N THR A 178 -11.75 18.81 -9.68
CA THR A 178 -13.06 18.95 -10.34
C THR A 178 -13.77 17.60 -10.35
N SER A 179 -14.93 17.59 -9.69
CA SER A 179 -15.87 16.48 -9.50
C SER A 179 -15.44 15.34 -8.56
N ARG A 180 -16.01 15.36 -7.35
CA ARG A 180 -16.17 14.17 -6.50
C ARG A 180 -17.14 13.13 -7.12
N ASN A 181 -17.58 13.29 -8.37
CA ASN A 181 -18.68 12.52 -8.97
C ASN A 181 -18.40 11.96 -10.38
N GLN A 182 -17.19 12.08 -10.96
CA GLN A 182 -16.94 11.44 -12.28
C GLN A 182 -16.50 9.97 -12.16
N PHE A 183 -16.30 9.47 -10.93
CA PHE A 183 -15.78 8.11 -10.69
C PHE A 183 -16.87 7.07 -10.39
N ASP A 184 -18.13 7.49 -10.20
CA ASP A 184 -19.27 6.59 -9.92
C ASP A 184 -20.22 6.38 -11.12
N THR A 185 -19.97 6.99 -12.29
CA THR A 185 -20.98 7.01 -13.38
C THR A 185 -20.94 5.82 -14.35
N PHE A 186 -20.31 4.70 -14.01
CA PHE A 186 -20.42 3.48 -14.84
C PHE A 186 -20.37 2.22 -13.97
N ILE A 187 -21.44 2.01 -13.19
CA ILE A 187 -21.92 0.69 -12.77
C ILE A 187 -23.18 0.41 -13.59
#